data_AF-A0A9L0K690-F1
#
_entry.id   AF-A0A9L0K690-F1
#
_cell.length_a   1.000
_cell.length_b   1.000
_cell.length_c   1.000
_cell.angle_alpha   90.00
_cell.angle_beta   90.00
_cell.angle_gamma   90.00
#
_symmetry.space_group_name_H-M   'P 1'
#
loop_
_entity.id
_entity.type
_entity.pdbx_description
1 polymer ?
#
loop_
_entity_poly.entity_id
_entity_poly.type
_entity_poly.pdbx_seq_one_letter_code
_entity_poly.pdbx_strand_id
1 'polypeptide(L)'
;MAATFISFLTLSLNIAPLSAGAVDSGVTQTPRHLIKTKGQQVTLRCSPISGHPRVSWYQQALGQGPQFFFQYYMGRENGKGDIPDRFKGQQFSDYRSELNVNILELTDSALYLCASSAAQLCRVTRILCTILPALAWSNLRANRSVRTSGLQLERKTN
;
A
#
# COMPACT_ATOMS: atom_id res chain seq x y z
N MET A 1 -23.10 22.50 -9.49
CA MET A 1 -22.16 21.97 -8.48
C MET A 1 -21.90 20.51 -8.82
N ALA A 2 -20.76 20.20 -9.44
CA ALA A 2 -20.48 18.86 -9.92
C ALA A 2 -19.84 18.02 -8.79
N ALA A 3 -20.56 17.00 -8.33
CA ALA A 3 -20.01 15.95 -7.48
C ALA A 3 -19.20 14.98 -8.36
N THR A 4 -18.00 14.61 -7.92
CA THR A 4 -17.14 13.66 -8.63
C THR A 4 -17.39 12.27 -8.07
N PHE A 5 -18.04 11.42 -8.87
CA PHE A 5 -18.27 10.02 -8.57
C PHE A 5 -17.10 9.18 -9.10
N ILE A 6 -16.55 8.32 -8.25
CA ILE A 6 -15.73 7.19 -8.68
C ILE A 6 -16.65 5.98 -8.66
N SER A 7 -17.37 5.75 -9.76
CA SER A 7 -18.19 4.55 -9.93
C SER A 7 -18.36 4.25 -11.41
N PHE A 8 -17.97 3.04 -11.82
CA PHE A 8 -18.33 2.35 -13.07
C PHE A 8 -18.19 0.85 -12.77
N LEU A 9 -19.08 -0.12 -13.03
CA LEU A 9 -20.40 -0.25 -13.65
C LEU A 9 -21.02 -1.52 -13.01
N THR A 10 -22.26 -1.49 -12.53
CA THR A 10 -23.00 -2.72 -12.19
C THR A 10 -23.68 -3.25 -13.45
N LEU A 11 -23.16 -4.34 -14.02
CA LEU A 11 -24.01 -5.25 -14.80
C LEU A 11 -24.68 -6.17 -13.77
N SER A 12 -26.01 -6.08 -13.65
CA SER A 12 -26.77 -6.91 -12.72
C SER A 12 -26.71 -8.38 -13.12
N LEU A 13 -25.84 -9.14 -12.45
CA LEU A 13 -25.98 -10.58 -12.27
C LEU A 13 -26.14 -10.83 -10.77
N ASN A 14 -27.29 -11.34 -10.36
CA ASN A 14 -27.55 -11.73 -8.98
C ASN A 14 -26.58 -12.85 -8.59
N ILE A 15 -25.52 -12.50 -7.89
CA ILE A 15 -24.63 -13.45 -7.23
C ILE A 15 -24.87 -13.29 -5.74
N ALA A 16 -25.26 -14.40 -5.10
CA ALA A 16 -25.49 -14.49 -3.67
C ALA A 16 -24.35 -13.83 -2.87
N PRO A 17 -24.63 -13.16 -1.74
CA PRO A 17 -23.57 -12.56 -0.94
C PRO A 17 -22.74 -13.68 -0.33
N LEU A 18 -21.62 -14.00 -0.99
CA LEU A 18 -20.51 -14.67 -0.32
C LEU A 18 -20.04 -13.67 0.72
N SER A 19 -20.29 -13.96 2.00
CA SER A 19 -19.66 -13.26 3.11
C SER A 19 -18.16 -13.41 2.95
N ALA A 20 -17.53 -12.46 2.27
CA ALA A 20 -16.10 -12.30 2.27
C ALA A 20 -15.75 -11.91 3.70
N GLY A 21 -15.36 -12.90 4.51
CA GLY A 21 -14.76 -12.66 5.80
C GLY A 21 -13.62 -11.66 5.58
N ALA A 22 -13.72 -10.50 6.23
CA ALA A 22 -12.64 -9.53 6.20
C ALA A 22 -11.42 -10.23 6.80
N VAL A 23 -10.46 -10.56 5.93
CA VAL A 23 -9.14 -10.99 6.39
C VAL A 23 -8.60 -9.81 7.17
N ASP A 24 -8.52 -9.95 8.49
CA ASP A 24 -7.91 -8.95 9.35
C ASP A 24 -6.44 -8.88 8.99
N SER A 25 -6.08 -7.91 8.16
CA SER A 25 -4.69 -7.64 7.78
C SER A 25 -3.89 -7.06 8.96
N GLY A 26 -4.54 -6.85 10.12
CA GLY A 26 -4.01 -6.19 11.30
C GLY A 26 -3.67 -4.71 11.10
N VAL A 27 -3.75 -4.21 9.85
CA VAL A 27 -3.65 -2.79 9.50
C VAL A 27 -5.06 -2.23 9.34
N THR A 28 -5.40 -1.23 10.15
CA THR A 28 -6.72 -0.59 10.10
C THR A 28 -6.63 0.77 9.42
N GLN A 29 -7.41 0.98 8.36
CA GLN A 29 -7.52 2.28 7.68
C GLN A 29 -8.88 2.94 7.93
N THR A 30 -8.89 4.27 8.05
CA THR A 30 -10.12 5.06 8.26
C THR A 30 -10.05 6.40 7.53
N PRO A 31 -11.11 6.83 6.83
CA PRO A 31 -12.32 6.06 6.52
C PRO A 31 -12.05 4.93 5.50
N ARG A 32 -12.91 3.90 5.47
CA ARG A 32 -12.83 2.82 4.46
C ARG A 32 -13.28 3.30 3.07
N HIS A 33 -14.28 4.17 3.06
CA HIS A 33 -14.82 4.80 1.86
C HIS A 33 -15.13 6.26 2.17
N LEU A 34 -14.89 7.13 1.20
CA LEU A 34 -15.14 8.55 1.35
C LEU A 34 -15.53 9.16 0.00
N ILE A 35 -16.58 9.99 0.01
CA ILE A 35 -16.97 10.80 -1.15
C ILE A 35 -16.86 12.25 -0.71
N LYS A 36 -16.08 13.02 -1.46
CA LYS A 36 -15.79 14.44 -1.21
C LYS A 36 -15.81 15.21 -2.51
N THR A 37 -16.10 16.50 -2.41
CA THR A 37 -16.11 17.39 -3.57
C THR A 37 -14.70 17.89 -3.85
N LYS A 38 -14.38 18.15 -5.12
CA LYS A 38 -13.15 18.85 -5.54
C LYS A 38 -12.93 20.11 -4.67
N GLY A 39 -11.67 20.35 -4.30
CA GLY A 39 -11.26 21.50 -3.51
C GLY A 39 -11.37 21.30 -2.00
N GLN A 40 -12.00 20.22 -1.53
CA GLN A 40 -12.03 19.88 -0.11
C GLN A 40 -10.71 19.23 0.33
N GLN A 41 -10.39 19.39 1.61
CA GLN A 41 -9.32 18.67 2.27
C GLN A 41 -9.79 17.29 2.73
N VAL A 42 -8.89 16.31 2.66
CA VAL A 42 -9.10 14.96 3.19
C VAL A 42 -7.92 14.51 4.03
N THR A 43 -8.22 13.82 5.12
CA THR A 43 -7.26 13.10 5.94
C THR A 43 -7.64 11.63 5.98
N LEU A 44 -6.73 10.77 5.54
CA LEU A 44 -6.82 9.32 5.68
C LEU A 44 -5.91 8.88 6.82
N ARG A 45 -6.40 7.96 7.64
CA ARG A 45 -5.70 7.43 8.81
C ARG A 45 -5.36 5.97 8.61
N CYS A 46 -4.19 5.58 9.10
CA CYS A 46 -3.72 4.21 9.14
C CYS A 46 -3.19 3.88 10.54
N SER A 47 -3.72 2.80 11.11
CA SER A 47 -3.19 2.18 12.32
C SER A 47 -2.45 0.90 11.89
N PRO A 48 -1.13 0.84 12.04
CA PRO A 48 -0.37 -0.34 11.66
C PRO A 48 -0.64 -1.50 12.63
N ILE A 49 -0.25 -2.70 12.22
CA ILE A 49 -0.10 -3.84 13.14
C ILE A 49 0.78 -3.43 14.33
N SER A 50 0.39 -3.84 15.53
CA SER A 50 1.14 -3.55 16.75
C SER A 50 2.63 -3.94 16.62
N GLY A 51 3.53 -3.02 16.97
CA GLY A 51 4.97 -3.23 16.86
C GLY A 51 5.55 -3.07 15.45
N HIS A 52 4.77 -2.64 14.45
CA HIS A 52 5.30 -2.27 13.13
C HIS A 52 5.67 -0.77 13.07
N PRO A 53 6.95 -0.41 13.19
CA PRO A 53 7.38 0.99 13.16
C PRO A 53 7.43 1.57 11.74
N ARG A 54 7.36 0.72 10.71
CA ARG A 54 7.38 1.14 9.31
C ARG A 54 5.97 1.20 8.76
N VAL A 55 5.61 2.32 8.15
CA VAL A 55 4.31 2.52 7.47
C VAL A 55 4.54 3.11 6.09
N SER A 56 3.87 2.59 5.07
CA SER A 56 3.97 3.04 3.67
C SER A 56 2.59 3.33 3.10
N TRP A 57 2.49 4.41 2.33
CA TRP A 57 1.27 4.81 1.63
C TRP A 57 1.39 4.62 0.12
N TYR A 58 0.29 4.19 -0.48
CA TYR A 58 0.17 3.99 -1.91
C TYR A 58 -1.16 4.53 -2.42
N GLN A 59 -1.17 4.94 -3.69
CA GLN A 59 -2.38 5.25 -4.44
C GLN A 59 -2.50 4.27 -5.61
N GLN A 60 -3.69 3.71 -5.81
CA GLN A 60 -3.98 2.82 -6.91
C GLN A 60 -5.18 3.36 -7.70
N ALA A 61 -4.88 4.01 -8.82
CA ALA A 61 -5.90 4.42 -9.79
C ALA A 61 -6.49 3.19 -10.50
N LEU A 62 -7.71 3.32 -11.03
CA LEU A 62 -8.39 2.25 -11.73
C LEU A 62 -7.57 1.75 -12.93
N GLY A 63 -7.33 0.45 -13.01
CA GLY A 63 -6.53 -0.16 -14.09
C GLY A 63 -5.02 0.04 -13.96
N GLN A 64 -4.55 0.69 -12.89
CA GLN A 64 -3.11 0.88 -12.62
C GLN A 64 -2.63 0.04 -11.44
N GLY A 65 -1.32 -0.19 -11.37
CA GLY A 65 -0.67 -0.76 -10.20
C GLY A 65 -0.57 0.26 -9.05
N PRO A 66 -0.28 -0.20 -7.81
CA PRO A 66 -0.05 0.70 -6.69
C PRO A 66 1.16 1.62 -6.93
N GLN A 67 0.95 2.93 -6.86
CA GLN A 67 1.97 3.98 -6.93
C GLN A 67 2.39 4.37 -5.51
N PHE A 68 3.70 4.41 -5.26
CA PHE A 68 4.26 4.72 -3.96
C PHE A 68 4.24 6.23 -3.67
N PHE A 69 3.73 6.60 -2.49
CA PHE A 69 3.68 8.00 -2.05
C PHE A 69 4.81 8.35 -1.09
N PHE A 70 4.83 7.73 0.10
CA PHE A 70 5.87 7.94 1.08
C PHE A 70 5.89 6.80 2.11
N GLN A 71 7.02 6.68 2.80
CA GLN A 71 7.26 5.75 3.88
C GLN A 71 7.79 6.49 5.09
N TYR A 72 7.31 6.07 6.26
CA TYR A 72 7.84 6.45 7.55
C TYR A 72 8.45 5.25 8.24
N TYR A 73 9.52 5.51 9.00
CA TYR A 73 10.14 4.57 9.91
C TYR A 73 10.46 5.28 11.22
N MET A 74 9.94 4.76 12.34
CA MET A 74 10.19 5.32 13.67
C MET A 74 9.88 6.82 13.77
N GLY A 75 8.77 7.26 13.17
CA GLY A 75 8.30 8.65 13.17
C GLY A 75 9.02 9.57 12.17
N ARG A 76 9.93 9.05 11.33
CA ARG A 76 10.68 9.84 10.35
C ARG A 76 10.38 9.40 8.94
N GLU A 77 10.18 10.36 8.03
CA GLU A 77 10.08 10.07 6.60
C GLU A 77 11.42 9.47 6.14
N ASN A 78 11.37 8.27 5.55
CA ASN A 78 12.56 7.57 5.06
C ASN A 78 12.45 7.19 3.57
N GLY A 79 11.36 7.58 2.91
CA GLY A 79 11.18 7.44 1.48
C GLY A 79 10.01 8.30 1.01
N LYS A 80 10.17 8.93 -0.16
CA LYS A 80 9.15 9.78 -0.79
C LYS A 80 9.16 9.51 -2.29
N GLY A 81 7.99 9.26 -2.85
CA GLY A 81 7.77 9.12 -4.29
C GLY A 81 7.63 10.47 -4.99
N ASP A 82 7.47 10.42 -6.30
CA ASP A 82 7.12 11.59 -7.09
C ASP A 82 5.63 11.88 -6.94
N ILE A 83 5.29 12.76 -5.99
CA ILE A 83 3.92 13.11 -5.64
C ILE A 83 3.73 14.63 -5.58
N PRO A 84 2.53 15.13 -5.95
CA PRO A 84 2.22 16.55 -5.83
C PRO A 84 2.33 17.07 -4.38
N ASP A 85 2.77 18.32 -4.21
CA ASP A 85 2.95 18.94 -2.89
C ASP A 85 1.67 19.05 -2.04
N ARG A 86 0.50 18.96 -2.68
CA ARG A 86 -0.80 18.89 -1.99
C ARG A 86 -0.97 17.64 -1.12
N PHE A 87 -0.18 16.59 -1.35
CA PHE A 87 -0.15 15.39 -0.52
C PHE A 87 0.92 15.53 0.56
N LYS A 88 0.52 15.32 1.82
CA LYS A 88 1.40 15.37 2.98
C LYS A 88 1.20 14.13 3.84
N GLY A 89 2.30 13.54 4.27
CA GLY A 89 2.31 12.44 5.23
C GLY A 89 2.68 12.90 6.62
N GLN A 90 2.30 12.10 7.61
CA GLN A 90 2.92 12.13 8.93
C GLN A 90 2.81 10.77 9.62
N GLN A 91 3.70 10.52 10.58
CA GLN A 91 3.62 9.37 11.48
C GLN A 91 3.78 9.85 12.92
N PHE A 92 2.90 9.37 13.79
CA PHE A 92 2.89 9.69 15.21
C PHE A 92 3.83 8.76 16.01
N SER A 93 4.02 9.09 17.29
CA SER A 93 4.88 8.31 18.19
C SER A 93 4.42 6.87 18.41
N ASP A 94 3.13 6.60 18.24
CA ASP A 94 2.53 5.25 18.30
C ASP A 94 2.46 4.57 16.92
N TYR A 95 3.21 5.09 15.95
CA TYR A 95 3.33 4.60 14.57
C TYR A 95 2.08 4.72 13.71
N ARG A 96 0.95 5.20 14.25
CA ARG A 96 -0.19 5.60 13.42
C ARG A 96 0.26 6.63 12.41
N SER A 97 -0.32 6.58 11.21
CA SER A 97 0.07 7.47 10.12
C SER A 97 -1.15 8.13 9.50
N GLU A 98 -0.95 9.35 9.02
CA GLU A 98 -1.94 10.11 8.29
C GLU A 98 -1.42 10.51 6.90
N LEU A 99 -2.32 10.40 5.92
CA LEU A 99 -2.17 10.99 4.60
C LEU A 99 -3.18 12.12 4.46
N ASN A 100 -2.66 13.34 4.34
CA ASN A 100 -3.42 14.56 4.15
C ASN A 100 -3.36 15.00 2.69
N VAL A 101 -4.51 15.31 2.11
CA VAL A 101 -4.65 15.90 0.78
C VAL A 101 -5.25 17.28 0.97
N ASN A 102 -4.45 18.33 0.78
CA ASN A 102 -4.86 19.71 1.09
C ASN A 102 -6.02 20.18 0.19
N ILE A 103 -5.95 19.86 -1.10
CA ILE A 103 -6.91 20.27 -2.11
C ILE A 103 -7.16 19.07 -3.01
N LEU A 104 -8.35 18.46 -2.93
CA LEU A 104 -8.71 17.35 -3.81
C LEU A 104 -8.91 17.79 -5.26
N GLU A 105 -8.35 17.02 -6.17
CA GLU A 105 -8.59 17.07 -7.62
C GLU A 105 -9.42 15.87 -8.10
N LEU A 106 -9.99 15.98 -9.31
CA LEU A 106 -10.76 14.89 -9.92
C LEU A 106 -9.91 13.62 -10.12
N THR A 107 -8.63 13.83 -10.46
CA THR A 107 -7.62 12.79 -10.71
C THR A 107 -7.17 12.07 -9.44
N ASP A 108 -7.46 12.61 -8.25
CA ASP A 108 -7.14 11.97 -6.97
C ASP A 108 -8.10 10.80 -6.66
N SER A 109 -9.06 10.58 -7.56
CA SER A 109 -10.02 9.49 -7.51
C SER A 109 -9.36 8.11 -7.63
N ALA A 110 -9.06 7.47 -6.49
CA ALA A 110 -8.31 6.22 -6.44
C ALA A 110 -8.54 5.44 -5.15
N LEU A 111 -8.04 4.20 -5.11
CA LEU A 111 -7.89 3.42 -3.88
C LEU A 111 -6.60 3.84 -3.18
N TYR A 112 -6.69 4.21 -1.90
CA TYR A 112 -5.53 4.57 -1.08
C TYR A 112 -5.20 3.46 -0.09
N LEU A 113 -4.01 2.90 -0.20
CA LEU A 113 -3.58 1.72 0.55
C LEU A 113 -2.48 2.09 1.54
N CYS A 114 -2.60 1.55 2.75
CA CYS A 114 -1.56 1.59 3.76
C CYS A 114 -1.00 0.19 3.99
N ALA A 115 0.32 0.07 4.12
CA ALA A 115 0.99 -1.16 4.52
C ALA A 115 1.91 -0.87 5.71
N SER A 116 2.09 -1.85 6.60
CA SER A 116 3.05 -1.75 7.70
C SER A 116 3.96 -2.96 7.77
N SER A 117 5.17 -2.78 8.29
CA SER A 117 6.10 -3.89 8.55
C SER A 117 6.87 -3.70 9.84
N ALA A 118 7.28 -4.82 10.44
CA ALA A 118 8.29 -4.81 11.49
C ALA A 118 9.60 -4.19 10.97
N ALA A 119 10.40 -3.64 11.90
CA ALA A 119 11.79 -3.35 11.61
C ALA A 119 12.51 -4.70 11.42
N GLN A 120 13.06 -4.96 10.23
CA GLN A 120 14.04 -6.04 10.13
C GLN A 120 15.26 -5.65 10.96
N LEU A 121 15.47 -6.36 12.06
CA LEU A 121 16.75 -6.41 12.76
C LEU A 121 17.76 -7.11 11.84
N CYS A 122 18.21 -6.44 10.78
CA CYS A 122 19.48 -6.79 10.14
C CYS A 122 20.60 -6.26 11.03
N ARG A 123 20.72 -6.81 12.24
CA ARG A 123 21.88 -6.67 13.12
C ARG A 123 22.25 -8.07 13.59
N VAL A 124 23.02 -8.74 12.73
CA VAL A 124 24.09 -9.72 12.99
C VAL A 124 24.22 -10.55 11.71
N THR A 125 25.32 -10.29 10.98
CA THR A 125 25.88 -11.02 9.83
C THR A 125 24.94 -11.41 8.68
N ARG A 126 25.31 -11.03 7.45
CA ARG A 126 24.61 -11.26 6.16
C ARG A 126 24.11 -12.69 5.89
N ILE A 127 24.46 -13.69 6.71
CA ILE A 127 24.19 -15.11 6.51
C ILE A 127 22.84 -15.54 7.12
N LEU A 128 22.32 -14.89 8.17
CA LEU A 128 21.06 -15.33 8.80
C LEU A 128 19.79 -14.76 8.14
N CYS A 129 19.91 -13.68 7.36
CA CYS A 129 18.76 -13.06 6.67
C CYS A 129 18.23 -13.94 5.52
N THR A 130 19.03 -14.89 5.03
CA THR A 130 18.59 -15.85 3.99
C THR A 130 17.81 -17.04 4.56
N ILE A 131 17.90 -17.30 5.88
CA ILE A 131 17.37 -18.55 6.47
C ILE A 131 15.96 -18.37 7.06
N LEU A 132 15.51 -17.13 7.30
CA LEU A 132 14.22 -16.82 7.96
C LEU A 132 13.13 -16.15 7.08
N PRO A 133 12.99 -16.51 5.79
CA PRO A 133 11.64 -16.47 5.19
C PRO A 133 11.18 -17.82 4.62
N ALA A 134 11.93 -18.91 4.78
CA ALA A 134 11.56 -20.19 4.17
C ALA A 134 10.28 -20.82 4.76
N LEU A 135 9.94 -20.54 6.03
CA LEU A 135 8.77 -21.16 6.67
C LEU A 135 7.47 -20.34 6.55
N ALA A 136 7.54 -19.07 6.12
CA ALA A 136 6.35 -18.22 5.98
C ALA A 136 5.86 -18.06 4.54
N TRP A 137 6.64 -18.50 3.53
CA TRP A 137 6.29 -18.33 2.11
C TRP A 137 5.74 -19.58 1.41
N SER A 138 5.73 -20.75 2.08
CA SER A 138 5.21 -22.00 1.49
C SER A 138 3.71 -21.94 1.19
N ASN A 139 2.95 -21.10 1.89
CA ASN A 139 1.49 -21.00 1.71
C ASN A 139 1.03 -19.99 0.63
N LEU A 140 1.93 -19.24 0.01
CA LEU A 140 1.58 -18.29 -1.08
C LEU A 140 2.10 -18.73 -2.46
N ARG A 141 2.73 -19.91 -2.57
CA ARG A 141 3.18 -20.49 -3.84
C ARG A 141 2.18 -21.50 -4.43
N ALA A 142 0.90 -21.34 -4.14
CA ALA A 142 -0.15 -21.94 -4.95
C ALA A 142 -0.67 -20.83 -5.89
N ASN A 143 -0.36 -20.98 -7.18
CA ASN A 143 -0.93 -20.25 -8.31
C ASN A 143 -0.18 -19.01 -8.81
N ARG A 144 0.95 -19.23 -9.49
CA ARG A 144 1.24 -18.51 -10.74
C ARG A 144 2.11 -19.34 -11.67
N SER A 145 1.45 -20.11 -12.53
CA SER A 145 1.98 -20.51 -13.83
C SER A 145 2.19 -19.24 -14.65
N VAL A 146 3.43 -18.81 -14.86
CA VAL A 146 3.89 -18.23 -16.14
C VAL A 146 5.36 -18.58 -16.31
N ARG A 147 5.60 -19.22 -17.45
CA ARG A 147 6.83 -19.78 -17.96
C ARG A 147 7.81 -18.64 -18.33
N THR A 148 8.97 -18.55 -17.69
CA THR A 148 10.10 -17.74 -18.19
C THR A 148 11.24 -18.66 -18.60
N SER A 149 11.31 -18.91 -19.91
CA SER A 149 12.45 -19.52 -20.58
C SER A 149 13.61 -18.52 -20.62
N GLY A 150 14.83 -19.00 -20.38
CA GLY A 150 16.03 -18.39 -20.97
C GLY A 150 16.94 -17.58 -20.04
N LEU A 151 17.78 -18.29 -19.30
CA LEU A 151 19.15 -17.86 -18.95
C LEU A 151 19.94 -17.57 -20.24
N GLN A 152 20.69 -16.46 -20.30
CA GLN A 152 22.14 -16.57 -20.50
C GLN A 152 22.88 -15.27 -20.15
N LEU A 153 24.02 -15.50 -19.54
CA LEU A 153 24.94 -14.62 -18.86
C LEU A 153 26.28 -14.94 -19.51
N GLU A 154 26.70 -14.19 -20.53
CA GLU A 154 28.03 -14.34 -21.11
C GLU A 154 28.84 -13.08 -20.81
N ARG A 155 29.70 -13.27 -19.81
CA ARG A 155 30.85 -12.46 -19.44
C ARG A 155 31.94 -12.77 -20.48
N LYS A 156 32.47 -11.77 -21.19
CA LYS A 156 33.76 -11.92 -21.90
C LYS A 156 34.67 -10.72 -21.61
N THR A 157 35.84 -11.09 -21.12
CA THR A 157 37.05 -10.33 -20.80
C THR A 157 37.54 -9.45 -21.95
N ASN A 158 38.04 -8.27 -21.60
CA ASN A 158 39.35 -7.78 -22.06
C ASN A 158 39.95 -6.86 -20.98
#